data_AF-A0A7S2LRG6-F1
#
_entry.id   AF-A0A7S2LRG6-F1
#
_cell.length_a   1.000
_cell.length_b   1.000
_cell.length_c   1.000
_cell.angle_alpha   90.00
_cell.angle_beta   90.00
_cell.angle_gamma   90.00
#
_symmetry.space_group_name_H-M   'P 1'
#
loop_
_entity.id
_entity.type
_entity.pdbx_description
1 polymer ?
#
loop_
_entity_poly.entity_id
_entity_poly.type
_entity_poly.pdbx_seq_one_letter_code
_entity_poly.pdbx_strand_id
1 'polypeptide(L)'
;LLVPYTLALCNRLAPCWPAGAELPDTINKIVLVFTNGCWAHQDFAKSLVMAAKKGCTSIPIVSEKDFRYPNEAFLSTIVETGAPAGLACSGKQLAQIVEDIFKDIAVEVGAGDSLPVIDMRVQLVAKAMANTSARSLTFASDSAEDPDSI
;
A
#
# COMPACT_ATOMS: atom_id res chain seq x y z
N LEU A 1 -3.89 -4.08 -6.60
CA LEU A 1 -4.65 -4.76 -7.66
C LEU A 1 -4.76 -6.23 -7.26
N LEU A 2 -5.91 -6.64 -6.75
CA LEU A 2 -6.28 -8.05 -6.59
C LEU A 2 -7.70 -8.13 -7.09
N VAL A 3 -7.89 -8.87 -8.18
CA VAL A 3 -9.21 -9.19 -8.70
C VAL A 3 -9.54 -10.56 -8.10
N PRO A 4 -10.41 -10.65 -7.08
CA PRO A 4 -11.04 -11.92 -6.79
C PRO A 4 -11.99 -12.20 -7.95
N TYR A 5 -11.70 -13.26 -8.69
CA TYR A 5 -12.59 -13.80 -9.71
C TYR A 5 -13.82 -14.42 -9.03
N THR A 6 -14.75 -13.58 -8.55
CA THR A 6 -16.06 -14.01 -8.06
C THR A 6 -17.15 -13.12 -8.66
N LEU A 7 -17.55 -13.51 -9.87
CA LEU A 7 -18.53 -12.86 -10.77
C LEU A 7 -19.99 -12.75 -10.25
N ALA A 8 -20.26 -12.88 -8.95
CA ALA A 8 -21.65 -13.01 -8.44
C ALA A 8 -22.17 -11.87 -7.54
N LEU A 9 -21.37 -10.87 -7.16
CA LEU A 9 -21.80 -9.79 -6.22
C LEU A 9 -21.54 -8.36 -6.74
N CYS A 10 -21.49 -8.20 -8.05
CA CYS A 10 -20.80 -7.10 -8.77
C CYS A 10 -21.33 -5.66 -8.55
N ASN A 11 -22.40 -5.43 -7.80
CA ASN A 11 -22.93 -4.06 -7.54
C ASN A 11 -22.64 -3.55 -6.11
N ARG A 12 -22.02 -4.36 -5.24
CA ARG A 12 -21.74 -3.98 -3.84
C ARG A 12 -20.24 -3.92 -3.49
N LEU A 13 -19.37 -4.30 -4.42
CA LEU A 13 -17.93 -4.19 -4.21
C LEU A 13 -17.50 -2.76 -4.52
N ALA A 14 -16.64 -2.21 -3.68
CA ALA A 14 -15.95 -0.98 -4.02
C ALA A 14 -15.20 -1.22 -5.35
N PRO A 15 -15.33 -0.34 -6.35
CA PRO A 15 -14.63 -0.51 -7.61
C PRO A 15 -13.13 -0.55 -7.33
N CYS A 16 -12.45 -1.60 -7.79
CA CYS A 16 -11.01 -1.67 -7.71
C CYS A 16 -10.40 -0.61 -8.62
N TRP A 17 -9.32 0.03 -8.16
CA TRP A 17 -8.63 1.02 -8.98
C TRP A 17 -8.04 0.33 -10.23
N PRO A 18 -8.30 0.84 -11.46
CA PRO A 18 -7.78 0.21 -12.67
C PRO A 18 -6.25 0.19 -12.69
N ALA A 19 -5.67 -0.88 -13.23
CA ALA A 19 -4.23 -0.98 -13.40
C ALA A 19 -3.72 0.17 -14.30
N GLY A 20 -2.70 0.90 -13.82
CA GLY A 20 -2.08 1.99 -14.56
C GLY A 20 -2.89 3.30 -14.64
N ALA A 21 -4.09 3.37 -14.06
CA ALA A 21 -4.86 4.61 -14.02
C ALA A 21 -4.26 5.61 -13.03
N GLU A 22 -4.20 6.88 -13.41
CA GLU A 22 -3.74 7.97 -12.54
C GLU A 22 -4.72 8.21 -11.39
N LEU A 23 -4.21 8.38 -10.16
CA LEU A 23 -5.04 8.74 -9.01
C LEU A 23 -5.59 10.18 -9.15
N PRO A 24 -6.91 10.40 -9.03
CA PRO A 24 -7.51 11.73 -8.99
C PRO A 24 -6.86 12.61 -7.91
N ASP A 25 -6.73 13.90 -8.17
CA ASP A 25 -6.15 14.88 -7.22
C ASP A 25 -6.97 15.04 -5.94
N THR A 26 -8.26 14.64 -5.97
CA THR A 26 -9.15 14.70 -4.81
C THR A 26 -8.96 13.55 -3.83
N ILE A 27 -8.16 12.53 -4.19
CA ILE A 27 -7.90 11.38 -3.30
C ILE A 27 -6.85 11.76 -2.26
N ASN A 28 -7.22 11.60 -0.99
CA ASN A 28 -6.36 11.82 0.16
C ASN A 28 -6.20 10.58 1.05
N LYS A 29 -6.98 9.52 0.82
CA LYS A 29 -6.92 8.25 1.53
C LYS A 29 -7.01 7.08 0.56
N ILE A 30 -6.21 6.04 0.79
CA ILE A 30 -6.24 4.82 0.00
C ILE A 30 -6.34 3.59 0.91
N VAL A 31 -7.12 2.60 0.47
CA VAL A 31 -7.17 1.28 1.10
C VAL A 31 -6.30 0.34 0.30
N LEU A 32 -5.34 -0.30 0.98
CA LEU A 32 -4.39 -1.21 0.36
C LEU A 32 -4.67 -2.63 0.82
N VAL A 33 -5.05 -3.51 -0.11
CA VAL A 33 -5.23 -4.93 0.18
C VAL A 33 -3.95 -5.67 -0.16
N PHE A 34 -3.32 -6.26 0.86
CA PHE A 34 -2.07 -6.99 0.81
C PHE A 34 -2.31 -8.50 0.74
N THR A 35 -1.63 -9.13 -0.21
CA THR A 35 -1.49 -10.58 -0.35
C THR A 35 -0.03 -10.91 -0.60
N ASN A 36 0.35 -12.17 -0.39
CA ASN A 36 1.67 -12.65 -0.79
C ASN A 36 1.91 -12.37 -2.28
N GLY A 37 3.06 -11.78 -2.59
CA GLY A 37 3.45 -11.42 -3.97
C GLY A 37 2.93 -10.06 -4.47
N CYS A 38 2.15 -9.29 -3.69
CA CYS A 38 1.66 -7.97 -4.13
C CYS A 38 2.77 -7.02 -4.62
N TRP A 39 3.98 -7.12 -4.05
CA TRP A 39 5.17 -6.33 -4.43
C TRP A 39 5.74 -6.67 -5.80
N ALA A 40 5.50 -7.88 -6.32
CA ALA A 40 5.94 -8.29 -7.65
C ALA A 40 5.11 -7.62 -8.77
N HIS A 41 3.95 -7.06 -8.43
CA HIS A 41 3.09 -6.38 -9.39
C HIS A 41 3.50 -4.91 -9.56
N GLN A 42 4.10 -4.60 -10.70
CA GLN A 42 4.57 -3.25 -11.02
C GLN A 42 3.47 -2.18 -10.89
N ASP A 43 2.23 -2.49 -11.28
CA ASP A 43 1.10 -1.55 -11.17
C ASP A 43 0.71 -1.24 -9.73
N PHE A 44 0.89 -2.20 -8.83
CA PHE A 44 0.68 -1.98 -7.39
C PHE A 44 1.74 -1.00 -6.87
N ALA A 45 3.00 -1.23 -7.17
CA ALA A 45 4.10 -0.36 -6.78
C ALA A 45 3.95 1.06 -7.38
N LYS A 46 3.54 1.18 -8.65
CA LYS A 46 3.24 2.48 -9.29
C LYS A 46 2.11 3.22 -8.56
N SER A 47 1.01 2.54 -8.29
CA SER A 47 -0.14 3.13 -7.57
C SER A 47 0.26 3.62 -6.19
N LEU A 48 1.10 2.86 -5.51
CA LEU A 48 1.61 3.20 -4.19
C LEU A 48 2.52 4.44 -4.22
N VAL A 49 3.44 4.51 -5.20
CA VAL A 49 4.30 5.69 -5.39
C VAL A 49 3.47 6.93 -5.74
N MET A 50 2.45 6.81 -6.59
CA MET A 50 1.56 7.94 -6.90
C MET A 50 0.81 8.43 -5.65
N ALA A 51 0.31 7.51 -4.83
CA ALA A 51 -0.37 7.85 -3.58
C ALA A 51 0.59 8.55 -2.59
N ALA A 52 1.83 8.05 -2.48
CA ALA A 52 2.86 8.66 -1.65
C ALA A 52 3.23 10.08 -2.11
N LYS A 53 3.39 10.29 -3.42
CA LYS A 53 3.64 11.63 -3.99
C LYS A 53 2.51 12.62 -3.73
N LYS A 54 1.27 12.14 -3.63
CA LYS A 54 0.09 12.95 -3.30
C LYS A 54 -0.11 13.13 -1.79
N GLY A 55 0.76 12.58 -0.94
CA GLY A 55 0.60 12.64 0.51
C GLY A 55 -0.67 11.93 1.00
N CYS A 56 -1.11 10.89 0.28
CA CYS A 56 -2.27 10.11 0.71
C CYS A 56 -1.95 9.37 2.01
N THR A 57 -2.95 9.23 2.87
CA THR A 57 -2.88 8.29 4.00
C THR A 57 -3.25 6.89 3.52
N SER A 58 -2.60 5.86 4.06
CA SER A 58 -2.90 4.47 3.69
C SER A 58 -3.60 3.70 4.81
N ILE A 59 -4.45 2.74 4.44
CA ILE A 59 -5.06 1.79 5.37
C ILE A 59 -4.71 0.38 4.88
N PRO A 60 -3.70 -0.27 5.49
CA PRO A 60 -3.31 -1.62 5.13
C PRO A 60 -4.34 -2.65 5.62
N ILE A 61 -4.82 -3.48 4.70
CA ILE A 61 -5.64 -4.66 4.96
C ILE A 61 -4.87 -5.89 4.49
N VAL A 62 -4.64 -6.84 5.38
CA VAL A 62 -3.96 -8.09 5.04
C VAL A 62 -5.01 -9.17 4.81
N SER A 63 -5.04 -9.74 3.59
CA SER A 63 -6.08 -10.70 3.21
C SER A 63 -5.71 -12.17 3.47
N GLU A 64 -4.46 -12.43 3.86
CA GLU A 64 -3.89 -13.79 4.00
C GLU A 64 -3.30 -14.00 5.39
N LYS A 65 -3.61 -15.15 6.00
CA LYS A 65 -3.14 -15.50 7.35
C LYS A 65 -1.63 -15.72 7.41
N ASP A 66 -1.05 -16.19 6.31
CA ASP A 66 0.38 -16.46 6.12
C ASP A 66 1.06 -15.33 5.34
N PHE A 67 0.52 -14.12 5.42
CA PHE A 67 1.15 -12.95 4.81
C PHE A 67 2.54 -12.71 5.40
N ARG A 68 3.53 -12.63 4.51
CA ARG A 68 4.91 -12.31 4.89
C ARG A 68 5.10 -10.79 4.91
N TYR A 69 5.05 -10.23 6.12
CA TYR A 69 5.35 -8.83 6.36
C TYR A 69 6.77 -8.49 5.89
N PRO A 70 6.97 -7.30 5.27
CA PRO A 70 8.30 -6.80 4.96
C PRO A 70 9.20 -6.83 6.20
N ASN A 71 10.38 -7.43 6.06
CA ASN A 71 11.42 -7.41 7.08
C ASN A 71 12.61 -6.57 6.59
N GLU A 72 13.60 -6.37 7.45
CA GLU A 72 14.80 -5.60 7.12
C GLU A 72 15.51 -6.12 5.87
N ALA A 73 15.67 -7.44 5.73
CA ALA A 73 16.30 -8.04 4.55
C ALA A 73 15.53 -7.74 3.25
N PHE A 74 14.19 -7.76 3.29
CA PHE A 74 13.35 -7.38 2.16
C PHE A 74 13.53 -5.89 1.80
N LEU A 75 13.55 -5.00 2.79
CA LEU A 75 13.77 -3.57 2.56
C LEU A 75 15.16 -3.30 1.99
N SER A 76 16.21 -3.91 2.53
CA SER A 76 17.57 -3.83 1.99
C SER A 76 17.64 -4.32 0.55
N THR A 77 16.94 -5.41 0.23
CA THR A 77 16.85 -5.90 -1.16
C THR A 77 16.26 -4.86 -2.10
N ILE A 78 15.20 -4.15 -1.70
CA ILE A 78 14.61 -3.06 -2.52
C ILE A 78 15.62 -1.93 -2.72
N VAL A 79 16.38 -1.57 -1.68
CA VAL A 79 17.40 -0.52 -1.76
C VAL A 79 18.52 -0.92 -2.73
N GLU A 80 19.02 -2.15 -2.63
CA GLU A 80 20.13 -2.68 -3.43
C GLU A 80 19.74 -2.93 -4.89
N THR A 81 18.55 -3.49 -5.13
CA THR A 81 18.07 -3.81 -6.49
C THR A 81 17.47 -2.60 -7.20
N GLY A 82 17.13 -1.54 -6.46
CA GLY A 82 16.45 -0.36 -6.96
C GLY A 82 14.94 -0.55 -7.11
N ALA A 83 14.25 0.54 -7.47
CA ALA A 83 12.83 0.46 -7.79
C ALA A 83 12.62 -0.27 -9.14
N PRO A 84 11.52 -1.03 -9.30
CA PRO A 84 11.20 -1.63 -10.59
C PRO A 84 11.17 -0.59 -11.72
N ALA A 85 11.62 -0.99 -12.92
CA ALA A 85 11.69 -0.09 -14.07
C ALA A 85 10.35 0.63 -14.31
N GLY A 86 10.39 1.93 -14.64
CA GLY A 86 9.19 2.74 -14.87
C GLY A 86 8.45 3.20 -13.62
N LEU A 87 9.00 2.96 -12.41
CA LEU A 87 8.62 3.73 -11.23
C LEU A 87 9.45 5.01 -11.18
N ALA A 88 8.78 6.14 -11.00
CA ALA A 88 9.43 7.44 -10.84
C ALA A 88 9.88 7.66 -9.38
N CYS A 89 10.67 6.72 -8.83
CA CYS A 89 11.26 6.80 -7.49
C CYS A 89 12.54 5.94 -7.39
N SER A 90 13.39 6.21 -6.40
CA SER A 90 14.54 5.38 -6.05
C SER A 90 14.13 4.15 -5.24
N GLY A 91 15.00 3.14 -5.15
CA GLY A 91 14.78 1.98 -4.28
C GLY A 91 14.63 2.38 -2.81
N LYS A 92 15.41 3.37 -2.36
CA LYS A 92 15.31 3.95 -1.01
C LYS A 92 13.94 4.59 -0.74
N GLN A 93 13.42 5.37 -1.68
CA GLN A 93 12.08 5.95 -1.56
C GLN A 93 11.01 4.84 -1.50
N LEU A 94 11.11 3.82 -2.35
CA LEU A 94 10.16 2.70 -2.32
C LEU A 94 10.22 1.94 -0.99
N ALA A 95 11.41 1.62 -0.49
CA ALA A 95 11.59 0.95 0.80
C ALA A 95 11.00 1.78 1.94
N GLN A 96 11.19 3.11 1.94
CA GLN A 96 10.58 4.00 2.94
C GLN A 96 9.06 3.97 2.89
N ILE A 97 8.46 4.02 1.69
CA ILE A 97 7.01 3.96 1.52
C ILE A 97 6.46 2.63 2.05
N VAL A 98 7.14 1.51 1.76
CA VAL A 98 6.77 0.20 2.29
C VAL A 98 6.83 0.19 3.81
N GLU A 99 7.93 0.65 4.37
CA GLU A 99 8.13 0.72 5.81
C GLU A 99 7.04 1.56 6.50
N ASP A 100 6.70 2.72 5.92
CA ASP A 100 5.68 3.62 6.47
C ASP A 100 4.29 3.00 6.50
N ILE A 101 3.93 2.18 5.50
CA ILE A 101 2.64 1.46 5.49
C ILE A 101 2.55 0.49 6.67
N PHE A 102 3.61 -0.26 6.95
CA PHE A 102 3.58 -1.30 8.00
C PHE A 102 3.93 -0.77 9.40
N LYS A 103 4.27 0.52 9.52
CA LYS A 103 4.22 1.22 10.80
C LYS A 103 2.78 1.45 11.27
N ASP A 104 1.80 1.42 10.36
CA ASP A 104 0.39 1.54 10.67
C ASP A 104 -0.24 0.17 10.98
N ILE A 105 -1.33 0.17 11.74
CA ILE A 105 -2.05 -1.06 12.14
C ILE A 105 -2.68 -1.68 10.90
N ALA A 106 -2.10 -2.80 10.43
CA ALA A 106 -2.71 -3.64 9.42
C ALA A 106 -3.91 -4.40 10.01
N VAL A 107 -5.06 -4.28 9.35
CA VAL A 107 -6.23 -5.09 9.70
C VAL A 107 -6.17 -6.37 8.90
N GLU A 108 -5.90 -7.49 9.57
CA GLU A 108 -6.01 -8.81 8.96
C GLU A 108 -7.49 -9.14 8.72
N VAL A 109 -7.85 -9.70 7.56
CA VAL A 109 -9.20 -10.18 7.22
C VAL A 109 -9.07 -11.51 6.50
N GLY A 110 -9.49 -12.60 7.14
CA GLY A 110 -9.40 -13.95 6.59
C GLY A 110 -10.75 -14.43 6.06
N ALA A 111 -10.75 -15.14 4.93
CA ALA A 111 -11.96 -15.71 4.35
C ALA A 111 -12.67 -16.75 5.25
N GLY A 112 -11.95 -17.33 6.22
CA GLY A 112 -12.47 -18.29 7.18
C GLY A 112 -12.97 -17.68 8.51
N ASP A 113 -12.95 -16.35 8.64
CA ASP A 113 -13.39 -15.70 9.87
C ASP A 113 -14.92 -15.77 10.04
N SER A 114 -15.38 -15.79 11.29
CA SER A 114 -16.81 -15.72 11.58
C SER A 114 -17.35 -14.32 11.28
N LEU A 115 -18.65 -14.23 10.95
CA LEU A 115 -19.30 -12.93 10.65
C LEU A 115 -19.09 -11.88 11.76
N PRO A 116 -19.16 -12.20 13.07
CA PRO A 116 -18.87 -11.22 14.12
C PRO A 116 -17.41 -10.71 14.09
N VAL A 117 -16.45 -11.56 13.72
CA VAL A 117 -15.04 -11.18 13.60
C VAL A 117 -14.84 -10.27 12.38
N ILE A 118 -15.50 -10.58 11.27
CA ILE A 118 -15.49 -9.75 10.06
C ILE A 118 -16.10 -8.37 10.37
N ASP A 119 -17.26 -8.32 11.04
CA ASP A 119 -17.91 -7.05 11.39
C ASP A 119 -17.02 -6.18 12.29
N MET A 120 -16.43 -6.77 13.32
CA MET A 120 -15.47 -6.07 14.18
C MET A 120 -14.26 -5.52 13.41
N ARG A 121 -13.70 -6.29 12.46
CA ARG A 121 -12.60 -5.83 11.60
C ARG A 121 -13.02 -4.71 10.65
N VAL A 122 -14.21 -4.79 10.08
CA VAL A 122 -14.80 -3.70 9.28
C VAL A 122 -14.96 -2.43 10.12
N GLN A 123 -15.41 -2.55 11.37
CA GLN A 123 -15.49 -1.41 12.29
C GLN A 123 -14.11 -0.80 12.59
N LEU A 124 -13.05 -1.62 12.72
CA LEU A 124 -11.68 -1.13 12.88
C LEU A 124 -11.20 -0.36 11.64
N VAL A 125 -11.46 -0.88 10.43
CA VAL A 125 -11.16 -0.19 9.17
C VAL A 125 -11.95 1.12 9.07
N ALA A 126 -13.25 1.10 9.39
CA ALA A 126 -14.09 2.30 9.39
C ALA A 126 -13.58 3.37 10.37
N LYS A 127 -13.14 2.95 11.56
CA LYS A 127 -12.52 3.84 12.55
C LYS A 127 -11.19 4.40 12.06
N ALA A 128 -10.36 3.59 11.40
CA ALA A 128 -9.12 4.05 10.77
C ALA A 128 -9.39 5.05 9.63
N MET A 129 -10.45 4.83 8.83
CA MET A 129 -10.90 5.78 7.80
C MET A 129 -11.43 7.08 8.38
N ALA A 130 -12.14 7.03 9.51
CA ALA A 130 -12.69 8.22 10.16
C ALA A 130 -11.62 9.05 10.87
N ASN A 131 -10.62 8.40 11.47
CA ASN A 131 -9.52 9.08 12.13
C ASN A 131 -8.57 9.71 11.09
N THR A 132 -8.26 10.99 11.27
CA THR A 132 -7.24 11.71 10.49
C THR A 132 -5.81 11.27 10.84
N SER A 133 -5.66 10.35 11.81
CA SER A 133 -4.36 9.84 12.30
C SER A 133 -3.74 8.77 11.41
N ALA A 134 -4.38 8.37 10.30
CA ALA A 134 -3.72 7.51 9.33
C ALA A 134 -2.46 8.20 8.82
N ARG A 135 -1.32 7.52 8.86
CA ARG A 135 -0.04 8.16 8.59
C ARG A 135 0.02 8.50 7.11
N SER A 136 0.43 9.73 6.82
CA SER A 136 0.71 10.12 5.44
C SER A 136 1.86 9.27 4.93
N LEU A 137 1.69 8.69 3.75
CA LEU A 137 2.81 8.11 3.03
C LEU A 137 3.82 9.23 2.76
N THR A 138 5.08 9.01 3.15
CA THR A 138 6.13 9.99 2.91
C THR A 138 6.85 9.66 1.62
N PHE A 139 6.93 10.65 0.73
CA PHE A 139 7.81 10.59 -0.43
C PHE A 139 9.00 11.48 -0.12
N ALA A 140 10.09 10.89 0.38
CA ALA A 140 11.31 11.64 0.67
C ALA A 140 11.83 12.26 -0.63
N SER A 141 12.00 13.58 -0.68
CA SER A 141 12.80 14.20 -1.72
C SER A 141 14.22 13.66 -1.59
N ASP A 142 14.78 13.07 -2.65
CA ASP A 142 16.22 12.83 -2.68
C ASP A 142 16.87 14.20 -2.59
N SER A 143 17.42 14.53 -1.41
CA SER A 143 18.34 15.65 -1.26
C SER A 143 19.45 15.36 -2.25
N ALA A 144 19.54 16.15 -3.32
CA ALA A 144 20.64 16.08 -4.24
C ALA A 144 21.92 16.21 -3.40
N GLU A 145 22.68 15.14 -3.27
CA GLU A 145 24.05 15.23 -2.76
C GLU A 145 24.77 16.15 -3.74
N ASP A 146 25.13 17.33 -3.26
CA ASP A 146 25.82 18.36 -4.02
C ASP A 146 27.17 17.78 -4.47
N PRO A 147 27.36 17.48 -5.77
CA PRO A 147 28.54 16.75 -6.24
C PRO A 147 29.83 17.57 -6.17
N ASP A 148 29.76 18.84 -5.72
CA ASP A 148 30.88 19.78 -5.68
C ASP A 148 31.53 19.94 -4.28
N SER A 149 31.25 19.04 -3.33
CA SER A 149 31.97 19.02 -2.05
C SER A 149 33.28 18.23 -2.16
N ILE A 150 34.31 18.82 -2.79
CA ILE A 150 35.71 18.37 -2.72
C ILE A 150 36.49 19.28 -1.78
#